data_AF-A0A9P1HKC3-F1
#
_entry.id   AF-A0A9P1HKC3-F1
#
_cell.length_a   1.000
_cell.length_b   1.000
_cell.length_c   1.000
_cell.angle_alpha   90.00
_cell.angle_beta   90.00
_cell.angle_gamma   90.00
#
_symmetry.space_group_name_H-M   'P 1'
#
loop_
_entity.id
_entity.type
_entity.pdbx_description
1 polymer ?
#
loop_
_entity_poly.entity_id
_entity_poly.type
_entity_poly.pdbx_seq_one_letter_code
_entity_poly.pdbx_strand_id
1 'polypeptide(L)'
;MLFKPRNCSNVIQFSARFVSSKYPRPFPRPYKRRLFEESLKPILPDTVQACVGPSIVHQNNLLKDQSYMDVELALSQLVKKWIVSEEYSVIVVCQFLPVNGRTLWLTKNQLRLKGLEFRNYGNKVLKKVFEGTAVQSLEPLLVGSNALLFGKDLKSLKSLIVETDKLNWLTPLAVAVNNRILPMEYVRKLAEYRDIEDVRAETVGILSTQLNELPTSLGRLGGDLVGSLSHLSQKE
;
A
#
# COMPACT_ATOMS: atom_id res chain seq x y z
N MET A 1 3.45 -7.89 -64.69
CA MET A 1 2.76 -9.15 -64.39
C MET A 1 1.71 -8.86 -63.31
N LEU A 2 0.45 -8.73 -63.71
CA LEU A 2 -0.69 -8.40 -62.85
C LEU A 2 -1.54 -9.68 -62.71
N PHE A 3 -1.64 -10.23 -61.51
CA PHE A 3 -2.57 -11.32 -61.21
C PHE A 3 -3.90 -10.74 -60.71
N LYS A 4 -4.93 -10.88 -61.55
CA LYS A 4 -6.32 -10.56 -61.27
C LYS A 4 -7.01 -11.84 -60.79
N PRO A 5 -7.59 -11.93 -59.58
CA PRO A 5 -8.39 -13.10 -59.23
C PRO A 5 -9.74 -13.03 -59.96
N ARG A 6 -10.08 -14.13 -60.63
CA ARG A 6 -11.32 -14.32 -61.37
C ARG A 6 -12.50 -14.42 -60.39
N ASN A 7 -13.56 -13.70 -60.68
CA ASN A 7 -14.90 -13.93 -60.12
C ASN A 7 -15.34 -15.36 -60.47
N CYS A 8 -15.36 -16.24 -59.46
CA CYS A 8 -16.14 -17.46 -59.50
C CYS A 8 -17.49 -17.17 -58.83
N SER A 9 -18.47 -16.75 -59.61
CA SER A 9 -19.87 -16.81 -59.23
C SER A 9 -20.27 -18.28 -59.07
N ASN A 10 -20.08 -18.83 -57.86
CA ASN A 10 -20.65 -20.11 -57.49
C ASN A 10 -22.16 -19.94 -57.40
N VAL A 11 -22.85 -20.23 -58.50
CA VAL A 11 -24.25 -20.62 -58.46
C VAL A 11 -24.29 -21.91 -57.67
N ILE A 12 -24.58 -21.80 -56.36
CA ILE A 12 -24.89 -22.94 -55.53
C ILE A 12 -26.20 -23.50 -56.09
N GLN A 13 -26.10 -24.48 -56.98
CA GLN A 13 -27.20 -25.37 -57.29
C GLN A 13 -27.53 -26.09 -55.99
N PHE A 14 -28.52 -25.56 -55.27
CA PHE A 14 -29.19 -26.31 -54.22
C PHE A 14 -29.85 -27.52 -54.88
N SER A 15 -29.11 -28.63 -54.93
CA SER A 15 -29.69 -29.95 -55.06
C SER A 15 -30.56 -30.17 -53.82
N ALA A 16 -31.82 -29.76 -53.92
CA ALA A 16 -32.82 -30.14 -52.96
C ALA A 16 -32.99 -31.66 -53.08
N ARG A 17 -32.25 -32.41 -52.26
CA ARG A 17 -32.57 -33.81 -51.99
C ARG A 17 -34.05 -33.84 -51.62
N PHE A 18 -34.86 -34.57 -52.39
CA PHE A 18 -36.28 -34.75 -52.11
C PHE A 18 -36.41 -35.52 -50.79
N VAL A 19 -36.46 -34.77 -49.69
CA VAL A 19 -36.74 -35.31 -48.36
C VAL A 19 -38.21 -35.75 -48.35
N SER A 20 -38.41 -37.03 -48.04
CA SER A 20 -39.63 -37.68 -47.54
C SER A 20 -40.94 -36.89 -47.64
N SER A 21 -41.88 -37.38 -48.46
CA SER A 21 -43.26 -36.89 -48.59
C SER A 21 -44.13 -37.03 -47.33
N LYS A 22 -43.57 -37.53 -46.20
CA LYS A 22 -44.30 -37.73 -44.94
C LYS A 22 -44.63 -36.45 -44.18
N TYR A 23 -44.02 -35.31 -44.52
CA TYR A 23 -44.32 -34.05 -43.86
C TYR A 23 -45.23 -33.19 -44.75
N PRO A 24 -46.40 -32.74 -44.25
CA PRO A 24 -47.23 -31.81 -45.00
C PRO A 24 -46.43 -30.54 -45.24
N ARG A 25 -46.16 -30.22 -46.51
CA ARG A 25 -45.53 -28.95 -46.87
C ARG A 25 -46.47 -27.83 -46.46
N PRO A 26 -45.98 -26.78 -45.79
CA PRO A 26 -46.83 -25.63 -45.49
C PRO A 26 -47.35 -25.06 -46.81
N PHE A 27 -48.67 -24.97 -46.94
CA PHE A 27 -49.27 -24.28 -48.08
C PHE A 27 -48.83 -22.81 -48.08
N PRO A 28 -48.51 -22.25 -49.25
CA PRO A 28 -48.13 -20.84 -49.33
C PRO A 28 -49.28 -19.98 -48.80
N ARG A 29 -48.97 -19.08 -47.87
CA ARG A 29 -49.96 -18.13 -47.34
C ARG A 29 -50.39 -17.15 -48.44
N PRO A 30 -51.63 -16.62 -48.39
CA PRO A 30 -52.11 -15.61 -49.32
C PRO A 30 -51.15 -14.41 -49.44
N TYR A 31 -51.05 -13.81 -50.63
CA TYR A 31 -50.09 -12.74 -50.92
C TYR A 31 -50.12 -11.59 -49.90
N LYS A 32 -51.32 -11.09 -49.56
CA LYS A 32 -51.50 -10.02 -48.56
C LYS A 32 -50.97 -10.42 -47.17
N ARG A 33 -51.17 -11.68 -46.78
CA ARG A 33 -50.71 -12.19 -45.48
C ARG A 33 -49.19 -12.28 -45.41
N ARG A 34 -48.52 -12.61 -46.54
CA ARG A 34 -47.06 -12.59 -46.63
C ARG A 34 -46.50 -11.19 -46.44
N LEU A 35 -47.04 -10.19 -47.14
CA LEU A 35 -46.62 -8.79 -46.96
C LEU A 35 -46.79 -8.32 -45.51
N PHE A 36 -47.90 -8.70 -44.89
CA PHE A 36 -48.17 -8.38 -43.48
C PHE A 36 -47.17 -9.04 -42.53
N GLU A 37 -46.92 -10.35 -42.69
CA GLU A 37 -45.96 -11.09 -41.87
C GLU A 37 -44.53 -10.56 -42.06
N GLU A 38 -44.14 -10.17 -43.27
CA GLU A 38 -42.86 -9.50 -43.56
C GLU A 38 -42.74 -8.15 -42.85
N SER A 39 -43.80 -7.33 -42.87
CA SER A 39 -43.83 -6.03 -42.19
C SER A 39 -43.81 -6.15 -40.66
N LEU A 40 -44.29 -7.27 -40.13
CA LEU A 40 -44.29 -7.56 -38.69
C LEU A 40 -42.99 -8.24 -38.21
N LYS A 41 -42.03 -8.52 -39.09
CA LYS A 41 -40.75 -9.06 -38.65
C LYS A 41 -40.07 -8.05 -37.71
N PRO A 42 -39.53 -8.50 -36.58
CA PRO A 42 -38.83 -7.61 -35.67
C PRO A 42 -37.62 -7.00 -36.38
N ILE A 43 -37.52 -5.68 -36.34
CA ILE A 43 -36.33 -4.97 -36.79
C ILE A 43 -35.31 -5.13 -35.66
N LEU A 44 -34.30 -5.98 -35.90
CA LEU A 44 -33.17 -6.08 -34.98
C LEU A 44 -32.30 -4.83 -35.15
N PRO A 45 -31.78 -4.25 -34.06
CA PRO A 45 -30.83 -3.15 -34.17
C PRO A 45 -29.57 -3.63 -34.91
N ASP A 46 -28.95 -2.72 -35.66
CA ASP A 46 -27.69 -3.01 -36.34
C ASP A 46 -26.65 -3.50 -35.32
N THR A 47 -26.10 -4.69 -35.56
CA THR A 47 -25.09 -5.25 -34.68
C THR A 47 -23.80 -4.44 -34.82
N VAL A 48 -23.32 -3.90 -33.70
CA VAL A 48 -22.03 -3.20 -33.67
C VAL A 48 -20.95 -4.22 -34.04
N GLN A 49 -20.28 -4.02 -35.18
CA GLN A 49 -19.42 -5.04 -35.82
C GLN A 49 -18.12 -5.36 -35.06
N ALA A 50 -17.81 -4.66 -33.96
CA ALA A 50 -16.59 -4.88 -33.20
C ALA A 50 -16.88 -5.02 -31.71
N CYS A 51 -17.08 -6.26 -31.25
CA CYS A 51 -16.93 -6.57 -29.84
C CYS A 51 -15.44 -6.42 -29.49
N VAL A 52 -15.11 -5.41 -28.67
CA VAL A 52 -13.74 -5.28 -28.14
C VAL A 52 -13.47 -6.51 -27.28
N GLY A 53 -12.42 -7.27 -27.64
CA GLY A 53 -12.05 -8.47 -26.90
C GLY A 53 -11.76 -8.13 -25.42
N PRO A 54 -12.10 -9.02 -24.47
CA PRO A 54 -11.88 -8.77 -23.03
C PRO A 54 -10.44 -8.36 -22.70
N SER A 55 -9.45 -8.89 -23.44
CA SER A 55 -8.03 -8.55 -23.28
C SER A 55 -7.73 -7.08 -23.55
N ILE A 56 -8.33 -6.50 -24.59
CA ILE A 56 -8.11 -5.09 -24.97
C ILE A 56 -8.78 -4.17 -23.93
N VAL A 57 -9.98 -4.55 -23.46
CA VAL A 57 -10.65 -3.82 -22.36
C VAL A 57 -9.79 -3.85 -21.09
N HIS A 58 -9.23 -5.02 -20.75
CA HIS A 58 -8.35 -5.16 -19.59
C HIS A 58 -7.08 -4.29 -19.71
N GLN A 59 -6.40 -4.30 -20.86
CA GLN A 59 -5.25 -3.44 -21.12
C GLN A 59 -5.59 -1.96 -20.99
N ASN A 60 -6.71 -1.52 -21.57
CA ASN A 60 -7.17 -0.14 -21.46
C ASN A 60 -7.48 0.25 -20.01
N ASN A 61 -8.04 -0.66 -19.21
CA ASN A 61 -8.29 -0.43 -17.79
C ASN A 61 -6.98 -0.34 -17.00
N LEU A 62 -5.99 -1.19 -17.28
CA LEU A 62 -4.66 -1.11 -16.66
C LEU A 62 -3.96 0.22 -16.99
N LEU A 63 -4.04 0.67 -18.24
CA LEU A 63 -3.48 1.96 -18.66
C LEU A 63 -4.18 3.14 -17.97
N LYS A 64 -5.51 3.11 -17.88
CA LYS A 64 -6.28 4.08 -17.11
C LYS A 64 -5.92 4.05 -15.63
N ASP A 65 -5.65 2.87 -15.08
CA ASP A 65 -5.28 2.74 -13.67
C ASP A 65 -3.89 3.29 -13.36
N GLN A 66 -2.97 3.25 -14.32
CA GLN A 66 -1.64 3.85 -14.23
C GLN A 66 -1.68 5.38 -14.39
N SER A 67 -2.63 5.92 -15.15
CA SER A 67 -2.82 7.36 -15.27
C SER A 67 -3.42 7.97 -14.01
N TYR A 68 -2.89 9.13 -13.60
CA TYR A 68 -3.41 9.89 -12.48
C TYR A 68 -4.41 10.94 -12.97
N MET A 69 -5.50 11.10 -12.23
CA MET A 69 -6.46 12.17 -12.51
C MET A 69 -5.95 13.49 -11.92
N ASP A 70 -6.34 14.62 -12.50
CA ASP A 70 -5.94 15.95 -12.01
C ASP A 70 -6.29 16.18 -10.54
N VAL A 71 -7.43 15.64 -10.09
CA VAL A 71 -7.87 15.71 -8.68
C VAL A 71 -6.92 14.94 -7.76
N GLU A 72 -6.42 13.78 -8.20
CA GLU A 72 -5.48 12.97 -7.41
C GLU A 72 -4.12 13.66 -7.30
N LEU A 73 -3.67 14.28 -8.40
CA LEU A 73 -2.45 15.09 -8.40
C LEU A 73 -2.57 16.28 -7.45
N ALA A 74 -3.67 17.04 -7.53
CA ALA A 74 -3.93 18.15 -6.63
C ALA A 74 -3.98 17.71 -5.15
N LEU A 75 -4.64 16.58 -4.85
CA LEU A 75 -4.69 16.03 -3.50
C LEU A 75 -3.30 15.61 -3.03
N SER A 76 -2.51 14.95 -3.89
CA SER A 76 -1.15 14.55 -3.55
C SER A 76 -0.26 15.76 -3.23
N GLN A 77 -0.40 16.85 -3.96
CA GLN A 77 0.32 18.10 -3.69
C GLN A 77 -0.11 18.74 -2.37
N LEU A 78 -1.41 18.72 -2.06
CA LEU A 78 -1.92 19.21 -0.78
C LEU A 78 -1.36 18.39 0.38
N VAL A 79 -1.39 17.06 0.28
CA VAL A 79 -0.83 16.17 1.31
C VAL A 79 0.68 16.39 1.47
N LYS A 80 1.44 16.52 0.37
CA LYS A 80 2.87 16.88 0.43
C LYS A 80 3.10 18.20 1.17
N LYS A 81 2.36 19.26 0.80
CA LYS A 81 2.44 20.57 1.46
C LYS A 81 2.11 20.48 2.94
N TRP A 82 1.08 19.70 3.28
CA TRP A 82 0.64 19.51 4.65
C TRP A 82 1.71 18.80 5.50
N ILE A 83 2.27 17.69 5.02
CA ILE A 83 3.35 16.95 5.70
C ILE A 83 4.55 17.86 5.96
N VAL A 84 4.93 18.68 4.96
CA VAL A 84 6.03 19.63 5.09
C VAL A 84 5.70 20.74 6.10
N SER A 85 4.47 21.28 6.07
CA SER A 85 4.07 22.39 6.96
C SER A 85 3.99 22.01 8.44
N GLU A 86 3.71 20.74 8.73
CA GLU A 86 3.58 20.25 10.11
C GLU A 86 4.86 19.58 10.65
N GLU A 87 5.91 19.50 9.81
CA GLU A 87 7.25 18.99 10.16
C GLU A 87 7.22 17.61 10.83
N TYR A 88 6.49 16.67 10.24
CA TYR A 88 6.39 15.33 10.81
C TYR A 88 7.71 14.56 10.73
N SER A 89 8.27 14.23 11.89
CA SER A 89 9.45 13.37 12.00
C SER A 89 9.09 11.88 11.89
N VAL A 90 7.92 11.45 12.34
CA VAL A 90 7.58 10.01 12.44
C VAL A 90 6.34 9.70 11.61
N ILE A 91 6.45 8.68 10.77
CA ILE A 91 5.35 8.13 9.96
C ILE A 91 5.27 6.63 10.23
N VAL A 92 4.10 6.15 10.63
CA VAL A 92 3.82 4.72 10.76
C VAL A 92 2.80 4.34 9.70
N VAL A 93 3.16 3.35 8.88
CA VAL A 93 2.26 2.72 7.92
C VAL A 93 1.63 1.51 8.59
N CYS A 94 0.31 1.54 8.72
CA CYS A 94 -0.48 0.47 9.30
C CYS A 94 -1.43 -0.13 8.27
N GLN A 95 -1.66 -1.43 8.38
CA GLN A 95 -2.80 -2.07 7.74
C GLN A 95 -4.06 -1.74 8.54
N PHE A 96 -5.08 -1.24 7.85
CA PHE A 96 -6.34 -0.81 8.44
C PHE A 96 -7.43 -1.84 8.18
N LEU A 97 -7.89 -2.50 9.24
CA LEU A 97 -9.04 -3.39 9.19
C LEU A 97 -10.36 -2.59 9.30
N PRO A 98 -11.44 -3.07 8.67
CA PRO A 98 -12.72 -2.37 8.68
C PRO A 98 -13.31 -2.31 10.09
N VAL A 99 -13.79 -1.13 10.48
CA VAL A 99 -14.26 -0.80 11.83
C VAL A 99 -15.48 0.11 11.74
N ASN A 100 -16.32 0.09 12.77
CA ASN A 100 -17.45 1.00 12.88
C ASN A 100 -17.00 2.48 12.91
N GLY A 101 -17.69 3.36 12.20
CA GLY A 101 -17.35 4.78 12.12
C GLY A 101 -17.28 5.47 13.48
N ARG A 102 -18.15 5.10 14.44
CA ARG A 102 -18.15 5.69 15.79
C ARG A 102 -16.86 5.37 16.56
N THR A 103 -16.43 4.12 16.55
CA THR A 103 -15.20 3.70 17.23
C THR A 103 -13.98 4.35 16.58
N LEU A 104 -13.95 4.42 15.25
CA LEU A 104 -12.89 5.12 14.52
C LEU A 104 -12.82 6.61 14.90
N TRP A 105 -13.96 7.29 15.00
CA TRP A 105 -14.00 8.71 15.39
C TRP A 105 -13.51 8.93 16.82
N LEU A 106 -13.93 8.08 17.78
CA LEU A 106 -13.46 8.14 19.16
C LEU A 106 -11.95 7.92 19.26
N THR A 107 -11.43 6.91 18.55
CA THR A 107 -9.99 6.62 18.53
C THR A 107 -9.20 7.77 17.90
N LYS A 108 -9.68 8.36 16.79
CA LYS A 108 -9.05 9.56 16.20
C LYS A 108 -8.95 10.70 17.21
N ASN A 109 -9.99 10.92 18.01
CA ASN A 109 -9.98 11.97 19.03
C ASN A 109 -8.98 11.65 20.16
N GLN A 110 -8.91 10.40 20.61
CA GLN A 110 -7.93 9.94 21.61
C GLN A 110 -6.49 10.09 21.12
N LEU A 111 -6.22 9.75 19.86
CA LEU A 111 -4.91 9.94 19.22
C LEU A 111 -4.55 11.42 19.16
N ARG A 112 -5.50 12.28 18.78
CA ARG A 112 -5.28 13.73 18.70
C ARG A 112 -4.96 14.36 20.06
N LEU A 113 -5.57 13.87 21.15
CA LEU A 113 -5.22 14.30 22.52
C LEU A 113 -3.77 13.96 22.89
N LYS A 114 -3.19 12.93 22.26
CA LYS A 114 -1.78 12.53 22.43
C LYS A 114 -0.85 13.20 21.41
N GLY A 115 -1.35 14.14 20.62
CA GLY A 115 -0.59 14.80 19.55
C GLY A 115 -0.31 13.92 18.34
N LEU A 116 -1.09 12.85 18.14
CA LEU A 116 -0.96 11.91 17.04
C LEU A 116 -2.05 12.15 16.00
N GLU A 117 -1.67 12.13 14.74
CA GLU A 117 -2.60 12.33 13.63
C GLU A 117 -2.84 11.03 12.86
N PHE A 118 -4.09 10.60 12.83
CA PHE A 118 -4.53 9.46 12.02
C PHE A 118 -5.12 9.95 10.71
N ARG A 119 -4.58 9.48 9.58
CA ARG A 119 -5.08 9.77 8.25
C ARG A 119 -5.22 8.50 7.43
N ASN A 120 -6.27 8.45 6.62
CA ASN A 120 -6.48 7.41 5.63
C ASN A 120 -6.61 8.11 4.27
N TYR A 121 -5.73 7.76 3.33
CA TYR A 121 -5.69 8.30 1.99
C TYR A 121 -5.68 7.14 0.99
N GLY A 122 -6.16 7.38 -0.22
CA GLY A 122 -6.13 6.37 -1.29
C GLY A 122 -4.70 5.97 -1.65
N ASN A 123 -4.48 4.68 -1.93
CA ASN A 123 -3.14 4.15 -2.22
C ASN A 123 -2.46 4.83 -3.41
N LYS A 124 -3.22 5.18 -4.47
CA LYS A 124 -2.67 5.89 -5.65
C LYS A 124 -2.10 7.25 -5.26
N VAL A 125 -2.85 8.03 -4.48
CA VAL A 125 -2.41 9.33 -3.96
C VAL A 125 -1.14 9.14 -3.11
N LEU A 126 -1.15 8.18 -2.19
CA LEU A 126 0.00 7.96 -1.30
C LEU A 126 1.28 7.58 -2.05
N LYS A 127 1.17 6.74 -3.09
CA LYS A 127 2.31 6.42 -3.97
C LYS A 127 2.91 7.69 -4.59
N LYS A 128 2.07 8.61 -5.06
CA LYS A 128 2.54 9.91 -5.57
C LYS A 128 3.07 10.85 -4.49
N VAL A 129 2.54 10.78 -3.27
CA VAL A 129 3.08 11.53 -2.13
C VAL A 129 4.48 11.03 -1.78
N PHE A 130 4.72 9.73 -1.79
CA PHE A 130 6.02 9.15 -1.45
C PHE A 130 7.04 9.19 -2.60
N GLU A 131 6.59 9.33 -3.84
CA GLU A 131 7.46 9.54 -5.00
C GLU A 131 8.37 10.77 -4.79
N GLY A 132 9.68 10.53 -4.86
CA GLY A 132 10.73 11.54 -4.67
C GLY A 132 11.07 11.86 -3.20
N THR A 133 10.50 11.12 -2.24
CA THR A 133 10.84 11.27 -0.81
C THR A 133 11.61 10.04 -0.30
N ALA A 134 12.30 10.17 0.84
CA ALA A 134 13.05 9.06 1.43
C ALA A 134 12.18 7.85 1.81
N VAL A 135 10.86 8.02 1.90
CA VAL A 135 9.88 6.96 2.21
C VAL A 135 9.34 6.25 0.96
N GLN A 136 9.91 6.50 -0.22
CA GLN A 136 9.50 5.85 -1.47
C GLN A 136 9.57 4.31 -1.38
N SER A 137 10.51 3.75 -0.63
CA SER A 137 10.64 2.30 -0.46
C SER A 137 9.44 1.64 0.26
N LEU A 138 8.51 2.43 0.82
CA LEU A 138 7.27 1.94 1.44
C LEU A 138 6.12 1.74 0.45
N GLU A 139 6.26 2.16 -0.81
CA GLU A 139 5.27 1.92 -1.87
C GLU A 139 4.71 0.48 -1.96
N PRO A 140 5.51 -0.60 -1.86
CA PRO A 140 4.98 -1.97 -1.93
C PRO A 140 4.11 -2.35 -0.74
N LEU A 141 4.20 -1.64 0.39
CA LEU A 141 3.33 -1.87 1.54
C LEU A 141 1.94 -1.26 1.37
N LEU A 142 1.79 -0.33 0.40
CA LEU A 142 0.55 0.38 0.13
C LEU A 142 -0.42 -0.46 -0.73
N VAL A 143 -0.79 -1.64 -0.23
CA VAL A 143 -1.73 -2.55 -0.88
C VAL A 143 -2.95 -2.75 0.01
N GLY A 144 -4.15 -2.66 -0.57
CA GLY A 144 -5.40 -2.83 0.17
C GLY A 144 -5.79 -1.60 1.00
N SER A 145 -6.18 -1.81 2.24
CA SER A 145 -6.68 -0.77 3.13
C SER A 145 -5.59 -0.35 4.11
N ASN A 146 -5.06 0.86 3.92
CA ASN A 146 -3.92 1.37 4.68
C ASN A 146 -4.31 2.61 5.48
N ALA A 147 -3.69 2.77 6.64
CA ALA A 147 -3.76 3.98 7.43
C ALA A 147 -2.35 4.48 7.74
N LEU A 148 -2.23 5.79 7.83
CA LEU A 148 -1.01 6.46 8.25
C LEU A 148 -1.25 7.09 9.61
N LEU A 149 -0.29 6.89 10.49
CA LEU A 149 -0.18 7.65 11.72
C LEU A 149 1.04 8.57 11.62
N PHE A 150 0.84 9.83 11.94
CA PHE A 150 1.87 10.84 11.96
C PHE A 150 2.16 11.29 13.40
N GLY A 151 3.44 11.49 13.69
CA GLY A 151 3.94 12.00 14.96
C GLY A 151 5.02 13.06 14.71
N LYS A 152 4.96 14.16 15.46
CA LYS A 152 5.90 15.28 15.30
C LYS A 152 7.29 14.95 15.86
N ASP A 153 7.32 14.32 17.04
CA ASP A 153 8.57 14.07 17.79
C ASP A 153 8.89 12.58 17.90
N LEU A 154 10.16 12.25 18.18
CA LEU A 154 10.56 10.88 18.55
C LEU A 154 9.86 10.38 19.81
N LYS A 155 9.48 11.28 20.73
CA LYS A 155 8.69 10.93 21.93
C LYS A 155 7.33 10.33 21.55
N SER A 156 6.75 10.82 20.46
CA SER A 156 5.45 10.37 19.97
C SER A 156 5.50 8.95 19.38
N LEU A 157 6.68 8.45 18.99
CA LEU A 157 6.89 7.08 18.50
C LEU A 157 6.46 6.02 19.53
N LYS A 158 6.83 6.23 20.81
CA LYS A 158 6.44 5.31 21.89
C LYS A 158 4.93 5.26 22.06
N SER A 159 4.29 6.44 22.12
CA SER A 159 2.84 6.54 22.21
C SER A 159 2.17 5.89 21.00
N LEU A 160 2.70 6.08 19.79
CA LEU A 160 2.18 5.45 18.57
C LEU A 160 2.12 3.93 18.70
N ILE A 161 3.21 3.29 19.11
CA ILE A 161 3.29 1.83 19.20
C ILE A 161 2.34 1.30 20.28
N VAL A 162 2.34 1.95 21.46
CA VAL A 162 1.45 1.57 22.57
C VAL A 162 -0.01 1.73 22.17
N GLU A 163 -0.37 2.75 21.40
CA GLU A 163 -1.74 2.92 20.92
C GLU A 163 -2.07 1.96 19.77
N THR A 164 -1.14 1.64 18.87
CA THR A 164 -1.38 0.65 17.81
C THR A 164 -1.58 -0.73 18.40
N ASP A 165 -0.81 -1.12 19.41
CA ASP A 165 -0.92 -2.43 20.05
C ASP A 165 -2.23 -2.60 20.83
N LYS A 166 -2.85 -1.50 21.30
CA LYS A 166 -4.17 -1.52 21.93
C LYS A 166 -5.32 -1.71 20.93
N LEU A 167 -5.08 -1.43 19.65
CA LEU A 167 -6.13 -1.39 18.63
C LEU A 167 -6.08 -2.67 17.79
N ASN A 168 -7.03 -3.58 18.03
CA ASN A 168 -7.10 -4.87 17.33
C ASN A 168 -7.27 -4.76 15.79
N TRP A 169 -7.68 -3.59 15.30
CA TRP A 169 -7.96 -3.33 13.89
C TRP A 169 -6.85 -2.55 13.18
N LEU A 170 -5.77 -2.20 13.89
CA LEU A 170 -4.66 -1.45 13.34
C LEU A 170 -3.37 -2.22 13.57
N THR A 171 -2.80 -2.78 12.50
CA THR A 171 -1.54 -3.53 12.60
C THR A 171 -0.40 -2.72 11.98
N PRO A 172 0.64 -2.34 12.74
CA PRO A 172 1.78 -1.60 12.21
C PRO A 172 2.62 -2.51 11.30
N LEU A 173 2.88 -2.06 10.06
CA LEU A 173 3.68 -2.79 9.08
C LEU A 173 5.11 -2.25 9.04
N ALA A 174 5.26 -0.94 8.91
CA ALA A 174 6.54 -0.28 8.82
C ALA A 174 6.51 1.10 9.46
N VAL A 175 7.67 1.52 9.97
CA VAL A 175 7.86 2.82 10.58
C VAL A 175 8.98 3.54 9.85
N ALA A 176 8.74 4.77 9.44
CA ALA A 176 9.74 5.70 8.98
C ALA A 176 9.96 6.78 10.04
N VAL A 177 11.22 6.98 10.42
CA VAL A 177 11.67 8.03 11.31
C VAL A 177 12.62 8.93 10.52
N ASN A 178 12.23 10.19 10.36
CA ASN A 178 12.81 11.17 9.47
C ASN A 178 12.92 10.64 8.04
N ASN A 179 14.10 10.14 7.68
CA ASN A 179 14.42 9.64 6.35
C ASN A 179 14.83 8.16 6.37
N ARG A 180 14.69 7.48 7.51
CA ARG A 180 15.10 6.08 7.67
C ARG A 180 13.90 5.22 7.98
N ILE A 181 13.81 4.11 7.27
CA ILE A 181 12.82 3.06 7.53
C ILE A 181 13.42 2.13 8.58
N LEU A 182 12.66 1.85 9.62
CA LEU A 182 13.06 0.99 10.73
C LEU A 182 12.20 -0.27 10.76
N PRO A 183 12.80 -1.46 10.99
CA PRO A 183 12.04 -2.68 11.20
C PRO A 183 11.32 -2.64 12.56
N MET A 184 10.16 -3.29 12.64
CA MET A 184 9.31 -3.27 13.84
C MET A 184 10.00 -3.77 15.11
N GLU A 185 10.90 -4.75 15.01
CA GLU A 185 11.67 -5.26 16.15
C GLU A 185 12.54 -4.18 16.78
N TYR A 186 13.22 -3.39 15.95
CA TYR A 186 14.06 -2.29 16.40
C TYR A 186 13.20 -1.17 16.99
N VAL A 187 12.06 -0.89 16.38
CA VAL A 187 11.11 0.12 16.85
C VAL A 187 10.55 -0.23 18.23
N ARG A 188 10.26 -1.50 18.51
CA ARG A 188 9.82 -1.95 19.84
C ARG A 188 10.90 -1.76 20.90
N LYS A 189 12.16 -2.10 20.59
CA LYS A 189 13.31 -1.81 21.46
C LYS A 189 13.45 -0.31 21.71
N LEU A 190 13.29 0.51 20.66
CA LEU A 190 13.30 1.97 20.80
C LEU A 190 12.17 2.50 21.69
N ALA A 191 11.02 1.84 21.71
CA ALA A 191 9.89 2.23 22.55
C ALA A 191 10.08 1.90 24.03
N GLU A 192 10.95 0.94 24.37
CA GLU A 192 11.29 0.64 25.77
C GLU A 192 11.99 1.83 26.41
N TYR A 193 12.87 2.50 25.67
CA TYR A 193 13.51 3.75 26.12
C TYR A 193 12.45 4.82 26.42
N ARG A 194 12.67 5.59 27.48
CA ARG A 194 11.70 6.55 28.01
C ARG A 194 11.90 7.95 27.43
N ASP A 195 13.14 8.43 27.33
CA ASP A 195 13.45 9.71 26.69
C ASP A 195 14.79 9.66 25.91
N ILE A 196 14.96 10.60 24.98
CA ILE A 196 16.23 10.85 24.28
C ILE A 196 17.30 11.27 25.29
N GLU A 197 16.91 12.00 26.34
CA GLU A 197 17.82 12.41 27.40
C GLU A 197 18.36 11.21 28.18
N ASP A 198 17.57 10.14 28.36
CA ASP A 198 18.05 8.92 29.00
C ASP A 198 19.10 8.23 28.14
N VAL A 199 18.89 8.18 26.81
CA VAL A 199 19.87 7.63 25.87
C VAL A 199 21.15 8.49 25.84
N ARG A 200 21.02 9.81 25.96
CA ARG A 200 22.17 10.72 26.07
C ARG A 200 22.93 10.51 27.39
N ALA A 201 22.22 10.36 28.49
CA ALA A 201 22.84 10.08 29.79
C ALA A 201 23.53 8.71 29.79
N GLU A 202 22.91 7.68 29.19
CA GLU A 202 23.50 6.35 29.07
C GLU A 202 24.76 6.37 28.19
N THR A 203 24.72 7.09 27.05
CA THR A 203 25.91 7.23 26.18
C THR A 203 27.04 8.00 26.86
N VAL A 204 26.75 9.10 27.57
CA VAL A 204 27.75 9.80 28.38
C VAL A 204 28.26 8.89 29.51
N GLY A 205 27.38 8.09 30.11
CA GLY A 205 27.72 7.06 31.10
C GLY A 205 28.74 6.07 30.54
N ILE A 206 28.45 5.44 29.40
CA ILE A 206 29.33 4.48 28.72
C ILE A 206 30.68 5.12 28.37
N LEU A 207 30.68 6.35 27.86
CA LEU A 207 31.92 7.07 27.57
C LEU A 207 32.72 7.32 28.85
N SER A 208 32.07 7.71 29.94
CA SER A 208 32.72 7.94 31.23
C SER A 208 33.26 6.65 31.85
N THR A 209 32.55 5.53 31.73
CA THR A 209 33.02 4.23 32.25
C THR A 209 34.24 3.76 31.48
N GLN A 210 34.25 3.87 30.15
CA GLN A 210 35.42 3.54 29.33
C GLN A 210 36.64 4.40 29.68
N LEU A 211 36.43 5.70 29.95
CA LEU A 211 37.51 6.59 30.38
C LEU A 211 38.02 6.24 31.80
N ASN A 212 37.15 5.80 32.70
CA ASN A 212 37.50 5.41 34.07
C ASN A 212 38.10 4.00 34.18
N GLU A 213 37.84 3.10 33.22
CA GLU A 213 38.44 1.76 33.15
C GLU A 213 39.97 1.82 32.98
N LEU A 214 40.50 2.83 32.29
CA LEU A 214 41.94 3.02 32.10
C LEU A 214 42.69 3.30 33.42
N PRO A 215 42.36 4.36 34.20
CA PRO A 215 43.04 4.62 35.46
C PRO A 215 42.73 3.54 36.51
N THR A 216 41.54 2.93 36.50
CA THR A 216 41.23 1.83 37.44
C THR A 216 42.00 0.56 37.11
N SER A 217 42.19 0.20 35.84
CA SER A 217 43.04 -0.93 35.47
C SER A 217 44.51 -0.69 35.81
N LEU A 218 45.03 0.52 35.59
CA LEU A 218 46.38 0.90 35.99
C LEU A 218 46.54 0.93 37.52
N GLY A 219 45.54 1.47 38.23
CA GLY A 219 45.47 1.50 39.69
C GLY A 219 45.38 0.09 40.29
N ARG A 220 44.69 -0.84 39.62
CA ARG A 220 44.60 -2.24 40.04
C ARG A 220 45.97 -2.91 40.06
N LEU A 221 46.82 -2.66 39.07
CA LEU A 221 48.20 -3.17 39.06
C LEU A 221 49.01 -2.69 40.28
N GLY A 222 48.84 -1.42 40.65
CA GLY A 222 49.46 -0.87 41.86
C GLY A 222 48.90 -1.49 43.15
N GLY A 223 47.57 -1.66 43.22
CA GLY A 223 46.89 -2.30 44.35
C GLY A 223 47.27 -3.77 44.53
N ASP A 224 47.39 -4.52 43.44
CA ASP A 224 47.78 -5.94 43.44
C ASP A 224 49.23 -6.11 43.96
N LEU A 225 50.14 -5.20 43.58
CA LEU A 225 51.51 -5.20 44.09
C LEU A 225 51.55 -4.92 45.60
N VAL A 226 50.87 -3.87 46.05
CA VAL A 226 50.78 -3.52 47.48
C VAL A 226 50.12 -4.64 48.28
N GLY A 227 49.04 -5.22 47.76
CA GLY A 227 48.37 -6.37 48.34
C GLY A 227 49.30 -7.57 48.49
N SER A 228 50.05 -7.89 47.45
CA SER A 228 51.04 -8.98 47.46
C SER A 228 52.14 -8.75 48.50
N LEU A 229 52.68 -7.52 48.57
CA LEU A 229 53.68 -7.15 49.57
C LEU A 229 53.14 -7.20 51.00
N SER A 230 51.91 -6.73 51.23
CA SER A 230 51.27 -6.79 52.56
C SER A 230 51.03 -8.23 53.02
N HIS A 231 50.68 -9.12 52.09
CA HIS A 231 50.48 -10.54 52.37
C HIS A 231 51.82 -11.26 52.65
N LEU A 232 52.90 -10.88 51.97
CA LEU A 232 54.25 -11.36 52.30
C LEU A 232 54.69 -10.88 53.69
N SER A 233 54.44 -9.61 54.01
CA SER A 233 54.76 -9.03 55.33
C SER A 233 54.01 -9.66 56.50
N GLN A 234 52.84 -10.25 56.28
CA GLN A 234 52.06 -10.95 57.32
C GLN A 234 52.49 -12.41 57.54
N LYS A 235 53.32 -12.97 56.64
CA LYS A 235 53.81 -14.35 56.74
C LYS A 235 55.16 -14.47 57.46
N GLU A 236 55.87 -13.36 57.63
CA GLU A 236 57.02 -13.24 58.53
C GLU A 236 56.56 -12.96 59.97
#